data_AF-A0A7C1SGE2-F1
#
_entry.id   AF-A0A7C1SGE2-F1
#
_cell.length_a   1.000
_cell.length_b   1.000
_cell.length_c   1.000
_cell.angle_alpha   90.00
_cell.angle_beta   90.00
_cell.angle_gamma   90.00
#
_symmetry.space_group_name_H-M   'P 1'
#
loop_
_entity.id
_entity.type
_entity.pdbx_description
1 polymer ?
#
loop_
_entity_poly.entity_id
_entity_poly.type
_entity_poly.pdbx_seq_one_letter_code
_entity_poly.pdbx_strand_id
1 'polypeptide(L)'
;MKQVVATRDDIAFYIKLFPLTSIHPEAYAKSAAVLCEEDNEKALKILEDAFNNITIPAPKCETNAVDESIRMGRALGVSSTPTIVFQNGRIVSGVIKADELAGRATEK
;
A
#
# COMPACT_ATOMS: atom_id res chain seq x y z
N MET A 1 3.75 6.27 7.77
CA MET A 1 4.68 6.32 6.62
C MET A 1 5.36 7.68 6.52
N LYS A 2 4.67 8.76 6.09
CA LYS A 2 5.28 10.11 5.94
C LYS A 2 6.06 10.60 7.16
N GLN A 3 5.49 10.47 8.36
CA GLN A 3 6.17 10.83 9.62
C GLN A 3 7.45 10.01 9.89
N VAL A 4 7.45 8.74 9.51
CA VAL A 4 8.60 7.84 9.72
C VAL A 4 9.73 8.24 8.76
N VAL A 5 9.46 8.32 7.46
CA VAL A 5 10.49 8.67 6.47
C VAL A 5 11.03 10.10 6.61
N ALA A 6 10.28 11.01 7.25
CA ALA A 6 10.75 12.35 7.57
C ALA A 6 11.84 12.38 8.66
N THR A 7 11.96 11.31 9.46
CA THR A 7 12.87 11.24 10.61
C THR A 7 13.83 10.04 10.56
N ARG A 8 13.60 9.09 9.64
CA ARG A 8 14.35 7.85 9.48
C ARG A 8 14.62 7.60 8.01
N ASP A 9 15.86 7.83 7.60
CA ASP A 9 16.36 7.61 6.24
C ASP A 9 16.75 6.15 5.96
N ASP A 10 16.90 5.35 7.01
CA ASP A 10 17.21 3.91 6.97
C ASP A 10 15.97 3.02 6.76
N ILE A 11 14.76 3.61 6.72
CA ILE A 11 13.50 2.88 6.55
C ILE A 11 12.87 3.21 5.19
N ALA A 12 12.67 2.19 4.36
CA ALA A 12 11.91 2.27 3.12
C ALA A 12 10.55 1.57 3.24
N PHE A 13 9.52 2.16 2.63
CA PHE A 13 8.19 1.58 2.53
C PHE A 13 7.92 1.08 1.11
N TYR A 14 7.58 -0.20 0.99
CA TYR A 14 7.06 -0.78 -0.24
C TYR A 14 5.57 -1.01 -0.11
N ILE A 15 4.79 -0.39 -0.98
CA ILE A 15 3.32 -0.45 -0.92
C ILE A 15 2.84 -1.51 -1.91
N LYS A 16 2.05 -2.47 -1.42
CA LYS A 16 1.30 -3.41 -2.25
C LYS A 16 -0.18 -3.10 -2.11
N LEU A 17 -0.84 -2.89 -3.25
CA LEU A 17 -2.25 -2.52 -3.27
C LEU A 17 -3.10 -3.79 -3.09
N PHE A 18 -3.98 -3.76 -2.08
CA PHE A 18 -4.87 -4.87 -1.74
C PHE A 18 -6.31 -4.32 -1.67
N PRO A 19 -6.98 -4.14 -2.82
CA PRO A 19 -8.31 -3.52 -2.85
C PRO A 19 -9.37 -4.45 -2.23
N LEU A 20 -9.99 -4.00 -1.14
CA LEU A 20 -11.10 -4.69 -0.47
C LEU A 20 -12.43 -4.42 -1.17
N THR A 21 -12.61 -4.99 -2.36
CA THR A 21 -13.75 -4.67 -3.27
C THR A 21 -15.13 -4.96 -2.70
N SER A 22 -15.24 -5.85 -1.71
CA SER A 22 -16.50 -6.13 -1.01
C SER A 22 -17.07 -4.94 -0.25
N ILE A 23 -16.20 -4.01 0.17
CA ILE A 23 -16.58 -2.79 0.90
C ILE A 23 -16.17 -1.50 0.17
N HIS A 24 -15.29 -1.60 -0.83
CA HIS A 24 -14.85 -0.49 -1.67
C HIS A 24 -14.89 -0.90 -3.16
N PRO A 25 -16.07 -0.87 -3.82
CA PRO A 25 -16.24 -1.41 -5.18
C PRO A 25 -15.28 -0.81 -6.22
N GLU A 26 -14.93 0.47 -6.07
CA GLU A 26 -14.03 1.17 -7.00
C GLU A 26 -12.53 0.92 -6.73
N ALA A 27 -12.18 0.29 -5.61
CA ALA A 27 -10.79 0.20 -5.17
C ALA A 27 -9.89 -0.56 -6.17
N TYR A 28 -10.46 -1.52 -6.91
CA TYR A 28 -9.71 -2.26 -7.94
C TYR A 28 -9.24 -1.32 -9.06
N ALA A 29 -10.17 -0.56 -9.65
CA ALA A 29 -9.87 0.38 -10.72
C ALA A 29 -8.90 1.48 -10.25
N LYS A 30 -9.07 1.98 -9.02
CA LYS A 30 -8.13 2.95 -8.42
C LYS A 30 -6.74 2.36 -8.23
N SER A 31 -6.66 1.09 -7.82
CA SER A 31 -5.37 0.39 -7.66
C SER A 31 -4.68 0.17 -9.01
N ALA A 32 -5.43 -0.20 -10.05
CA ALA A 32 -4.90 -0.32 -11.40
C ALA A 32 -4.41 1.03 -11.94
N ALA A 33 -5.10 2.13 -11.66
CA ALA A 33 -4.66 3.47 -12.08
C ALA A 33 -3.32 3.86 -11.47
N VAL A 34 -3.09 3.53 -10.19
CA VAL A 34 -1.79 3.74 -9.52
C VAL A 34 -0.70 2.86 -10.14
N LEU A 35 -0.97 1.57 -10.35
CA LEU A 35 0.03 0.62 -10.85
C LEU A 35 0.36 0.77 -12.34
N CYS A 36 -0.50 1.43 -13.11
CA CYS A 36 -0.25 1.78 -14.50
C CYS A 36 0.59 3.05 -14.68
N GLU A 37 0.94 3.76 -13.61
CA GLU A 37 1.82 4.92 -13.68
C GLU A 37 3.27 4.48 -13.40
N GLU A 38 4.16 4.69 -14.38
CA GLU A 38 5.56 4.29 -14.30
C GLU A 38 6.40 5.21 -13.40
N ASP A 39 5.98 6.48 -13.29
CA ASP A 39 6.61 7.47 -12.44
C ASP A 39 6.15 7.33 -10.98
N ASN A 40 7.07 6.99 -10.09
CA ASN A 40 6.75 6.74 -8.68
C ASN A 40 6.13 7.96 -7.98
N GLU A 41 6.55 9.19 -8.30
CA GLU A 41 5.99 10.39 -7.66
C GLU A 41 4.54 10.61 -8.10
N LYS A 42 4.27 10.43 -9.39
CA LYS A 42 2.90 10.50 -9.93
C LYS A 42 2.03 9.37 -9.42
N ALA A 43 2.55 8.14 -9.34
CA ALA A 43 1.84 7.00 -8.79
C ALA A 43 1.46 7.25 -7.31
N LEU A 44 2.39 7.76 -6.51
CA LEU A 44 2.13 8.17 -5.13
C LEU A 44 1.10 9.29 -5.06
N LYS A 45 1.16 10.28 -5.95
CA LYS A 45 0.15 11.33 -6.01
C LYS A 45 -1.24 10.78 -6.33
N ILE A 46 -1.38 9.88 -7.32
CA ILE A 46 -2.65 9.23 -7.64
C ILE A 46 -3.19 8.46 -6.42
N LEU A 47 -2.32 7.75 -5.71
CA LEU A 47 -2.69 7.04 -4.49
C LEU A 47 -3.20 7.99 -3.40
N GLU A 48 -2.50 9.10 -3.16
CA GLU A 48 -2.92 10.11 -2.19
C GLU A 48 -4.22 10.80 -2.56
N ASP A 49 -4.39 11.16 -3.83
CA ASP A 49 -5.62 11.75 -4.36
C ASP A 49 -6.79 10.78 -4.18
N ALA A 50 -6.60 9.49 -4.46
CA ALA A 50 -7.59 8.45 -4.24
C ALA A 50 -8.00 8.33 -2.76
N PHE A 51 -7.05 8.39 -1.82
CA PHE A 51 -7.33 8.39 -0.38
C PHE A 51 -8.10 9.63 0.10
N ASN A 52 -7.84 10.79 -0.53
CA ASN A 52 -8.50 12.05 -0.21
C ASN A 52 -9.83 12.25 -0.95
N ASN A 53 -10.34 11.23 -1.65
CA ASN A 53 -11.54 11.29 -2.50
C ASN A 53 -11.46 12.37 -3.60
N ILE A 54 -10.25 12.64 -4.08
CA ILE A 54 -10.02 13.49 -5.25
C ILE A 54 -10.16 12.61 -6.50
N THR A 55 -10.75 13.15 -7.55
CA THR A 55 -10.88 12.45 -8.84
C THR A 55 -9.51 12.10 -9.40
N ILE A 56 -9.30 10.83 -9.74
CA ILE A 56 -8.07 10.32 -10.33
C ILE A 56 -8.29 9.92 -11.79
N PRO A 57 -7.23 9.86 -12.62
CA PRO A 57 -7.35 9.32 -13.97
C PRO A 57 -7.77 7.85 -13.97
N ALA A 58 -8.40 7.41 -15.05
CA ALA A 58 -8.63 6.00 -15.31
C ALA A 58 -7.29 5.26 -15.54
N PRO A 59 -7.24 3.93 -15.33
CA PRO A 59 -6.06 3.13 -15.67
C PRO A 59 -5.63 3.34 -17.12
N LYS A 60 -4.34 3.61 -17.33
CA LYS A 60 -3.75 3.82 -18.66
C LYS A 60 -3.32 2.52 -19.34
N CYS A 61 -3.38 1.40 -18.62
CA CYS A 61 -2.87 0.10 -19.05
C CYS A 61 -3.76 -1.03 -18.51
N GLU A 62 -3.59 -2.22 -19.08
CA GLU A 62 -4.05 -3.46 -18.47
C GLU A 62 -2.94 -4.01 -17.57
N THR A 63 -3.28 -4.47 -16.37
CA THR A 63 -2.31 -5.03 -15.43
C THR A 63 -2.94 -6.15 -14.62
N ASN A 64 -2.19 -7.23 -14.42
CA ASN A 64 -2.53 -8.31 -13.50
C ASN A 64 -1.92 -8.07 -12.10
N ALA A 65 -1.11 -7.03 -11.90
CA ALA A 65 -0.37 -6.80 -10.66
C ALA A 65 -1.28 -6.61 -9.43
N VAL A 66 -2.51 -6.13 -9.65
CA VAL A 66 -3.55 -6.05 -8.61
C VAL A 66 -3.93 -7.46 -8.15
N ASP A 67 -4.26 -8.36 -9.08
CA ASP A 67 -4.63 -9.75 -8.78
C ASP A 67 -3.49 -10.51 -8.11
N GLU A 68 -2.24 -10.28 -8.54
CA GLU A 68 -1.06 -10.87 -7.91
C GLU A 68 -0.88 -10.40 -6.47
N SER A 69 -1.11 -9.11 -6.21
CA SER A 69 -1.05 -8.54 -4.86
C SER A 69 -2.16 -9.12 -3.97
N ILE A 70 -3.37 -9.31 -4.50
CA ILE A 70 -4.47 -9.96 -3.78
C ILE A 70 -4.13 -11.43 -3.47
N ARG A 71 -3.64 -12.18 -4.46
CA ARG A 71 -3.25 -13.59 -4.31
C ARG A 71 -2.16 -13.74 -3.25
N MET A 72 -1.11 -12.93 -3.33
CA MET A 72 -0.01 -12.93 -2.37
C MET A 72 -0.51 -12.54 -0.96
N GLY A 73 -1.29 -11.46 -0.83
CA GLY A 73 -1.82 -11.02 0.46
C GLY A 73 -2.67 -12.10 1.12
N ARG A 74 -3.57 -12.76 0.37
CA ARG A 74 -4.37 -13.88 0.90
C ARG A 74 -3.51 -15.05 1.37
N ALA A 75 -2.45 -15.41 0.63
CA ALA A 75 -1.52 -16.46 1.02
C ALA A 75 -0.76 -16.13 2.32
N LEU A 76 -0.51 -14.85 2.58
CA LEU A 76 0.09 -14.35 3.82
C LEU A 76 -0.93 -14.15 4.96
N GLY A 77 -2.21 -14.49 4.76
CA GLY A 77 -3.27 -14.30 5.75
C GLY A 77 -3.75 -12.84 5.90
N VAL A 78 -3.45 -11.96 4.95
CA VAL A 78 -3.93 -10.58 4.96
C VAL A 78 -5.44 -10.55 4.77
N SER A 79 -6.15 -10.03 5.78
CA SER A 79 -7.61 -9.86 5.77
C SER A 79 -8.07 -8.42 5.95
N SER A 80 -7.14 -7.50 6.24
CA SER A 80 -7.43 -6.08 6.48
C SER A 80 -6.29 -5.18 6.01
N THR A 81 -6.61 -3.92 5.74
CA THR A 81 -5.64 -2.89 5.33
C THR A 81 -5.69 -1.70 6.28
N PRO A 82 -4.53 -1.13 6.68
CA PRO A 82 -3.19 -1.58 6.33
C PRO A 82 -2.80 -2.88 7.05
N THR A 83 -1.98 -3.70 6.40
CA THR A 83 -1.22 -4.79 7.03
C THR A 83 0.24 -4.59 6.67
N ILE A 84 1.12 -4.66 7.66
CA ILE A 84 2.55 -4.40 7.56
C ILE A 84 3.28 -5.72 7.65
N VAL A 85 4.18 -5.96 6.70
CA VAL A 85 5.10 -7.11 6.69
C VAL A 85 6.51 -6.57 6.89
N PHE A 86 7.15 -6.95 7.98
CA PHE A 86 8.51 -6.53 8.32
C PHE A 86 9.55 -7.42 7.63
N GLN A 87 10.80 -6.94 7.53
CA GLN A 87 11.90 -7.68 6.88
C GLN A 87 12.19 -9.04 7.54
N ASN A 88 11.95 -9.17 8.85
CA ASN A 88 12.07 -10.43 9.58
C ASN A 88 10.85 -11.36 9.43
N GLY A 89 9.90 -11.04 8.54
CA GLY A 89 8.72 -11.84 8.27
C GLY A 89 7.56 -11.65 9.25
N ARG A 90 7.71 -10.81 10.30
CA ARG A 90 6.60 -10.49 11.20
C ARG A 90 5.50 -9.74 10.46
N ILE A 91 4.25 -10.11 10.72
CA ILE A 91 3.07 -9.51 10.13
C ILE A 91 2.27 -8.80 11.23
N VAL A 92 1.94 -7.54 11.02
CA VAL A 92 1.09 -6.74 11.91
C VAL A 92 -0.07 -6.17 11.11
N SER A 93 -1.29 -6.57 11.46
CA SER A 93 -2.51 -6.05 10.85
C SER A 93 -3.02 -4.83 11.60
N GLY A 94 -3.52 -3.84 10.86
CA GLY A 94 -4.08 -2.61 11.40
C GLY A 94 -3.11 -1.43 11.44
N VAL A 95 -3.64 -0.28 11.83
CA VAL A 95 -2.88 0.97 11.94
C VAL A 95 -2.03 0.93 13.21
N ILE A 96 -0.75 1.29 13.08
CA ILE A 96 0.16 1.51 14.20
C ILE A 96 0.74 2.92 14.15
N LYS A 97 1.12 3.46 15.32
CA LYS A 97 1.69 4.81 15.43
C LYS A 97 3.09 4.87 14.81
N ALA A 98 3.53 6.07 14.43
CA ALA A 98 4.79 6.25 13.69
C ALA A 98 6.03 5.86 14.52
N ASP A 99 6.05 6.20 15.80
CA ASP A 99 7.10 5.82 16.76
C ASP A 99 7.18 4.30 16.92
N GLU A 100 6.04 3.64 17.11
CA GLU A 100 5.95 2.19 17.21
C GLU A 100 6.37 1.48 15.91
N LEU A 101 5.92 2.00 14.76
CA LEU A 101 6.31 1.49 13.45
C LEU A 101 7.82 1.58 13.22
N ALA A 102 8.41 2.73 13.55
CA ALA A 102 9.85 2.95 13.43
C ALA A 102 10.67 2.07 14.37
N GLY A 103 10.18 1.81 15.59
CA GLY A 103 10.80 0.86 16.52
C GLY A 103 10.79 -0.57 15.99
N ARG A 104 9.60 -1.06 15.59
CA ARG A 104 9.42 -2.42 15.07
C ARG A 104 10.20 -2.69 13.79
N ALA A 105 10.42 -1.68 12.95
CA ALA A 105 11.18 -1.82 11.70
C ALA A 105 12.64 -2.24 11.90
N THR A 106 13.21 -1.99 13.08
CA THR A 106 14.61 -2.29 13.42
C THR A 106 14.79 -3.42 14.42
N GLU A 107 13.70 -4.06 14.83
CA GLU A 107 13.75 -5.23 15.72
C GLU A 107 14.35 -6.42 14.95
N LYS A 108 15.41 -7.01 15.52
CA LYS A 108 16.06 -8.22 14.99
C LYS A 108 15.14 -9.43 15.08
#